data_AF-A0A101N1N4-F1
#
_entry.id   AF-A0A101N1N4-F1
#
_cell.length_a   1.000
_cell.length_b   1.000
_cell.length_c   1.000
_cell.angle_alpha   90.00
_cell.angle_beta   90.00
_cell.angle_gamma   90.00
#
_symmetry.space_group_name_H-M   'P 1'
#
loop_
_entity.id
_entity.type
_entity.pdbx_description
1 polymer ?
#
loop_
_entity_poly.entity_id
_entity_poly.type
_entity_poly.pdbx_seq_one_letter_code
_entity_poly.pdbx_strand_id
1 'polypeptide(L)'
;MSFGFKTSWLAVRDAGPEEVADALDLQHRQCIDWETGTELAYQQGVFVARPVPEWTLAHGRIHLSHETDATRPDFPDWLLALAARIGDFQYFATDRIGEYHAWAKVELGELTRAYCYIGMSGDVPLRLGEPTAIERELGVGLVGCEEVRQDWGDAEWDAWHDAMPTEHQVMRIAADWSVCPPLIEDGSVTAPGIHGFPPGVEPGRAF
;
A
#
# COMPACT_ATOMS: atom_id res chain seq x y z
N MET A 1 10.52 -4.71 -15.51
CA MET A 1 9.27 -3.94 -15.31
C MET A 1 9.28 -3.35 -13.90
N SER A 2 9.13 -2.03 -13.76
CA SER A 2 8.99 -1.40 -12.44
C SER A 2 7.55 -1.53 -11.94
N PHE A 3 7.36 -1.82 -10.64
CA PHE A 3 6.04 -1.90 -10.03
C PHE A 3 5.53 -0.51 -9.61
N GLY A 4 4.22 -0.37 -9.38
CA GLY A 4 3.69 0.83 -8.72
C GLY A 4 2.18 0.93 -8.74
N PHE A 5 1.55 0.88 -9.91
CA PHE A 5 0.09 1.01 -10.01
C PHE A 5 -0.62 -0.33 -9.94
N LYS A 6 -1.91 -0.33 -9.59
CA LYS A 6 -2.76 -1.54 -9.54
C LYS A 6 -2.20 -2.63 -8.61
N THR A 7 -1.68 -2.21 -7.47
CA THR A 7 -1.13 -3.09 -6.44
C THR A 7 -1.21 -2.40 -5.08
N SER A 8 -1.08 -3.19 -4.02
CA SER A 8 -0.68 -2.70 -2.71
C SER A 8 0.79 -3.01 -2.44
N TRP A 9 1.41 -2.22 -1.56
CA TRP A 9 2.77 -2.45 -1.11
C TRP A 9 3.01 -1.93 0.30
N LEU A 10 4.01 -2.52 0.95
CA LEU A 10 4.63 -2.06 2.19
C LEU A 10 6.01 -1.50 1.86
N ALA A 11 6.40 -0.44 2.56
CA ALA A 11 7.78 0.06 2.60
C ALA A 11 8.29 0.02 4.05
N VAL A 12 9.33 -0.77 4.30
CA VAL A 12 9.88 -1.07 5.64
C VAL A 12 11.35 -0.65 5.68
N ARG A 13 11.72 0.23 6.62
CA ARG A 13 13.06 0.87 6.63
C ARG A 13 14.17 -0.05 7.13
N ASP A 14 13.93 -0.73 8.24
CA ASP A 14 15.00 -1.38 9.00
C ASP A 14 14.86 -2.91 9.11
N ALA A 15 14.11 -3.54 8.20
CA ALA A 15 13.92 -4.98 8.14
C ALA A 15 14.41 -5.56 6.80
N GLY A 16 15.02 -6.74 6.79
CA GLY A 16 15.41 -7.48 5.60
C GLY A 16 14.26 -8.19 4.90
N PRO A 17 14.44 -8.64 3.64
CA PRO A 17 13.40 -9.40 2.93
C PRO A 17 12.91 -10.64 3.70
N GLU A 18 13.79 -11.39 4.37
CA GLU A 18 13.40 -12.54 5.19
C GLU A 18 12.54 -12.15 6.39
N GLU A 19 12.92 -11.10 7.11
CA GLU A 19 12.16 -10.61 8.28
C GLU A 19 10.77 -10.14 7.89
N VAL A 20 10.65 -9.44 6.75
CA VAL A 20 9.35 -9.00 6.22
C VAL A 20 8.52 -10.18 5.71
N ALA A 21 9.14 -11.16 5.03
CA ALA A 21 8.46 -12.38 4.59
C ALA A 21 7.97 -13.23 5.77
N ASP A 22 8.76 -13.31 6.85
CA ASP A 22 8.38 -13.94 8.12
C ASP A 22 7.23 -13.22 8.79
N ALA A 23 7.22 -11.89 8.80
CA ALA A 23 6.17 -11.13 9.45
C ALA A 23 4.83 -11.20 8.74
N LEU A 24 4.86 -11.33 7.41
CA LEU A 24 3.70 -11.60 6.57
C LEU A 24 3.29 -13.09 6.57
N ASP A 25 3.99 -13.93 7.33
CA ASP A 25 3.79 -15.38 7.40
C ASP A 25 3.77 -16.04 6.01
N LEU A 26 4.62 -15.57 5.08
CA LEU A 26 4.63 -16.08 3.71
C LEU A 26 5.01 -17.56 3.67
N GLN A 27 4.28 -18.33 2.89
CA GLN A 27 4.42 -19.76 2.64
C GLN A 27 4.88 -19.99 1.19
N HIS A 28 5.32 -21.22 0.89
CA HIS A 28 5.80 -21.60 -0.45
C HIS A 28 6.88 -20.67 -1.01
N ARG A 29 7.77 -20.19 -0.14
CA ARG A 29 8.75 -19.16 -0.48
C ARG A 29 9.74 -19.62 -1.54
N GLN A 30 10.03 -18.74 -2.49
CA GLN A 30 11.03 -18.93 -3.53
C GLN A 30 11.92 -17.69 -3.61
N CYS A 31 13.23 -17.91 -3.59
CA CYS A 31 14.20 -16.87 -3.87
C CYS A 31 14.26 -16.66 -5.38
N ILE A 32 13.97 -15.45 -5.84
CA ILE A 32 13.81 -15.13 -7.26
C ILE A 32 14.30 -13.72 -7.57
N ASP A 33 14.70 -13.47 -8.82
CA ASP A 33 15.12 -12.15 -9.26
C ASP A 33 13.96 -11.14 -9.24
N TRP A 34 14.35 -9.86 -9.24
CA TRP A 34 13.42 -8.73 -9.16
C TRP A 34 12.35 -8.73 -10.25
N GLU A 35 12.76 -8.92 -11.51
CA GLU A 35 11.84 -8.82 -12.65
C GLU A 35 10.78 -9.92 -12.58
N THR A 36 11.20 -11.16 -12.40
CA THR A 36 10.29 -12.30 -12.32
C THR A 36 9.43 -12.25 -11.05
N GLY A 37 10.01 -11.85 -9.91
CA GLY A 37 9.28 -11.71 -8.66
C GLY A 37 8.19 -10.65 -8.73
N THR A 38 8.50 -9.49 -9.32
CA THR A 38 7.51 -8.43 -9.54
C THR A 38 6.41 -8.86 -10.50
N GLU A 39 6.74 -9.52 -11.60
CA GLU A 39 5.74 -10.06 -12.54
C GLU A 39 4.79 -11.04 -11.84
N LEU A 40 5.35 -11.99 -11.06
CA LEU A 40 4.54 -12.94 -10.32
C LEU A 40 3.64 -12.24 -9.31
N ALA A 41 4.13 -11.27 -8.53
CA ALA A 41 3.31 -10.55 -7.54
C ALA A 41 2.14 -9.75 -8.15
N TYR A 42 2.22 -9.38 -9.43
CA TYR A 42 1.08 -8.80 -10.15
C TYR A 42 0.02 -9.83 -10.57
N GLN A 43 0.41 -11.10 -10.68
CA GLN A 43 -0.48 -12.20 -11.02
C GLN A 43 -1.05 -12.87 -9.75
N GLN A 44 -0.17 -13.20 -8.80
CA GLN A 44 -0.46 -13.88 -7.55
C GLN A 44 0.71 -13.81 -6.56
N GLY A 45 0.36 -13.81 -5.27
CA GLY A 45 1.32 -13.87 -4.17
C GLY A 45 1.85 -12.50 -3.82
N VAL A 46 2.92 -12.51 -3.02
CA VAL A 46 3.61 -11.33 -2.52
C VAL A 46 5.09 -11.50 -2.83
N PHE A 47 5.70 -10.44 -3.35
CA PHE A 47 7.14 -10.39 -3.56
C PHE A 47 7.76 -9.38 -2.61
N VAL A 48 8.82 -9.81 -1.93
CA VAL A 48 9.56 -9.04 -0.93
C VAL A 48 11.00 -8.88 -1.39
N ALA A 49 11.46 -7.65 -1.57
CA ALA A 49 12.82 -7.38 -2.02
C ALA A 49 13.33 -6.06 -1.44
N ARG A 50 14.65 -5.85 -1.50
CA ARG A 50 15.30 -4.61 -1.10
C ARG A 50 15.89 -3.91 -2.32
N PRO A 51 15.07 -3.26 -3.15
CA PRO A 51 15.53 -2.59 -4.37
C PRO A 51 16.33 -1.32 -4.09
N VAL A 52 16.14 -0.72 -2.91
CA VAL A 52 16.89 0.46 -2.45
C VAL A 52 17.53 0.17 -1.09
N PRO A 53 18.73 0.70 -0.79
CA PRO A 53 19.49 0.29 0.39
C PRO A 53 18.75 0.39 1.74
N GLU A 54 17.92 1.42 1.90
CA GLU A 54 17.20 1.72 3.15
C GLU A 54 15.77 1.19 3.20
N TRP A 55 15.25 0.55 2.14
CA TRP A 55 13.85 0.10 2.15
C TRP A 55 13.69 -1.29 1.58
N THR A 56 13.12 -2.16 2.39
CA THR A 56 12.53 -3.41 1.92
C THR A 56 11.09 -3.16 1.54
N LEU A 57 10.74 -3.56 0.32
CA LEU A 57 9.41 -3.43 -0.23
C LEU A 57 8.77 -4.82 -0.31
N ALA A 58 7.53 -4.93 0.17
CA ALA A 58 6.69 -6.10 -0.05
C ALA A 58 5.48 -5.67 -0.88
N HIS A 59 5.27 -6.24 -2.05
CA HIS A 59 4.14 -5.86 -2.91
C HIS A 59 3.40 -7.08 -3.46
N GLY A 60 2.12 -6.89 -3.74
CA GLY A 60 1.27 -7.93 -4.32
C GLY A 60 -0.07 -7.34 -4.73
N ARG A 61 -0.52 -7.64 -5.95
CA ARG A 61 -1.74 -7.05 -6.49
C ARG A 61 -3.01 -7.55 -5.80
N ILE A 62 -3.01 -8.83 -5.45
CA ILE A 62 -4.20 -9.52 -4.95
C ILE A 62 -3.99 -9.95 -3.50
N HIS A 63 -2.79 -10.46 -3.18
CA HIS A 63 -2.60 -11.27 -1.98
C HIS A 63 -2.02 -10.52 -0.76
N LEU A 64 -1.39 -9.34 -0.92
CA LEU A 64 -0.72 -8.67 0.20
C LEU A 64 -1.64 -8.33 1.38
N SER A 65 -2.88 -7.91 1.10
CA SER A 65 -3.89 -7.54 2.09
C SER A 65 -5.24 -8.26 1.84
N HIS A 66 -5.20 -9.50 1.36
CA HIS A 66 -6.36 -10.22 0.80
C HIS A 66 -7.52 -10.48 1.80
N GLU A 67 -7.23 -10.56 3.09
CA GLU A 67 -8.25 -10.83 4.13
C GLU A 67 -8.62 -9.61 4.97
N THR A 68 -7.81 -8.55 4.90
CA THR A 68 -7.94 -7.34 5.70
C THR A 68 -7.32 -6.19 4.90
N ASP A 69 -8.15 -5.51 4.10
CA ASP A 69 -7.76 -4.33 3.33
C ASP A 69 -8.30 -3.05 3.99
N ALA A 70 -7.92 -1.89 3.49
CA ALA A 70 -8.26 -0.60 4.10
C ALA A 70 -9.76 -0.26 4.09
N THR A 71 -10.60 -1.09 3.47
CA THR A 71 -12.06 -0.98 3.53
C THR A 71 -12.65 -1.66 4.77
N ARG A 72 -11.87 -2.48 5.47
CA ARG A 72 -12.32 -3.32 6.58
C ARG A 72 -12.01 -2.70 7.95
N PRO A 73 -12.91 -2.85 8.94
CA PRO A 73 -12.66 -2.33 10.30
C PRO A 73 -11.48 -2.96 11.03
N ASP A 74 -11.07 -4.17 10.63
CA ASP A 74 -9.96 -4.92 11.23
C ASP A 74 -8.57 -4.52 10.68
N PHE A 75 -8.52 -3.68 9.65
CA PHE A 75 -7.27 -3.28 9.00
C PHE A 75 -6.28 -2.53 9.91
N PRO A 76 -6.71 -1.56 10.75
CA PRO A 76 -5.81 -0.94 11.72
C PRO A 76 -5.15 -1.95 12.68
N ASP A 77 -5.90 -2.96 13.13
CA ASP A 77 -5.39 -4.00 14.02
C ASP A 77 -4.36 -4.88 13.31
N TRP A 78 -4.59 -5.20 12.03
CA TRP A 78 -3.61 -5.90 11.21
C TRP A 78 -2.30 -5.12 11.04
N LEU A 79 -2.38 -3.80 10.77
CA LEU A 79 -1.21 -2.94 10.67
C LEU A 79 -0.40 -2.92 11.97
N LEU A 80 -1.06 -2.81 13.12
CA LEU A 80 -0.40 -2.79 14.43
C LEU A 80 0.20 -4.16 14.79
N ALA A 81 -0.49 -5.26 14.44
CA ALA A 81 0.05 -6.61 14.63
C ALA A 81 1.31 -6.84 13.77
N LEU A 82 1.32 -6.31 12.54
CA LEU A 82 2.49 -6.34 11.68
C LEU A 82 3.63 -5.47 12.25
N ALA A 83 3.30 -4.27 12.75
CA ALA A 83 4.26 -3.34 13.35
C ALA A 83 5.00 -3.96 14.54
N ALA A 84 4.31 -4.75 15.36
CA ALA A 84 4.92 -5.47 16.47
C ALA A 84 5.97 -6.51 16.02
N ARG A 85 5.97 -6.92 14.74
CA ARG A 85 6.89 -7.91 14.17
C ARG A 85 8.03 -7.28 13.37
N ILE A 86 7.77 -6.20 12.62
CA ILE A 86 8.75 -5.58 11.70
C ILE A 86 9.06 -4.10 11.98
N GLY A 87 8.50 -3.53 13.04
CA GLY A 87 8.69 -2.14 13.40
C GLY A 87 7.93 -1.19 12.48
N ASP A 88 8.55 -0.05 12.18
CA ASP A 88 7.93 1.04 11.44
C ASP A 88 7.87 0.76 9.94
N PHE A 89 6.70 0.99 9.36
CA PHE A 89 6.48 0.80 7.93
C PHE A 89 5.37 1.72 7.41
N GLN A 90 5.28 1.77 6.10
CA GLN A 90 4.21 2.46 5.39
C GLN A 90 3.49 1.47 4.50
N TYR A 91 2.18 1.61 4.40
CA TYR A 91 1.33 0.87 3.48
C TYR A 91 0.77 1.81 2.44
N PHE A 92 0.63 1.33 1.21
CA PHE A 92 -0.04 2.04 0.13
C PHE A 92 -0.79 1.05 -0.76
N ALA A 93 -1.84 1.53 -1.42
CA ALA A 93 -2.54 0.78 -2.45
C ALA A 93 -3.19 1.68 -3.49
N THR A 94 -3.20 1.19 -4.74
CA THR A 94 -3.90 1.83 -5.85
C THR A 94 -4.62 0.79 -6.71
N ASP A 95 -5.87 1.06 -7.09
CA ASP A 95 -6.54 0.41 -8.23
C ASP A 95 -7.47 1.41 -8.93
N ARG A 96 -7.08 1.80 -10.15
CA ARG A 96 -7.86 2.74 -10.98
C ARG A 96 -9.21 2.22 -11.46
N ILE A 97 -9.48 0.91 -11.41
CA ILE A 97 -10.79 0.37 -11.83
C ILE A 97 -11.81 0.59 -10.72
N GLY A 98 -11.43 0.31 -9.47
CA GLY A 98 -12.27 0.56 -8.31
C GLY A 98 -12.16 1.99 -7.77
N GLU A 99 -11.26 2.80 -8.34
CA GLU A 99 -10.80 4.08 -7.76
C GLU A 99 -10.44 3.93 -6.28
N TYR A 100 -9.73 2.82 -5.98
CA TYR A 100 -9.29 2.47 -4.65
C TYR A 100 -7.93 3.08 -4.39
N HIS A 101 -7.86 3.97 -3.41
CA HIS A 101 -6.68 4.73 -3.05
C HIS A 101 -6.50 4.71 -1.55
N ALA A 102 -5.46 4.02 -1.08
CA ALA A 102 -5.21 3.87 0.35
C ALA A 102 -3.75 4.12 0.70
N TRP A 103 -3.52 4.65 1.90
CA TRP A 103 -2.21 4.75 2.50
C TRP A 103 -2.30 4.72 4.02
N ALA A 104 -1.27 4.19 4.66
CA ALA A 104 -1.13 4.20 6.11
C ALA A 104 0.33 4.32 6.52
N LYS A 105 0.55 4.89 7.70
CA LYS A 105 1.86 5.15 8.26
C LYS A 105 1.90 4.65 9.70
N VAL A 106 2.84 3.76 9.97
CA VAL A 106 3.16 3.32 11.32
C VAL A 106 4.52 3.90 11.70
N GLU A 107 4.57 4.63 12.80
CA GLU A 107 5.78 5.23 13.34
C GLU A 107 5.84 5.00 14.85
N LEU A 108 7.01 4.60 15.35
CA LEU A 108 7.23 4.22 16.75
C LEU A 108 6.24 3.17 17.24
N GLY A 109 5.85 2.24 16.36
CA GLY A 109 4.86 1.19 16.66
C GLY A 109 3.40 1.68 16.77
N GLU A 110 3.11 2.94 16.47
CA GLU A 110 1.77 3.52 16.48
C GLU A 110 1.28 3.79 15.05
N LEU A 111 0.00 3.53 14.78
CA LEU A 111 -0.64 3.91 13.52
C LEU A 111 -0.90 5.43 13.54
N THR A 112 0.03 6.22 13.01
CA THR A 112 -0.01 7.69 13.08
C THR A 112 -0.91 8.31 12.02
N ARG A 113 -1.10 7.63 10.89
CA ARG A 113 -1.95 8.08 9.78
C ARG A 113 -2.52 6.88 9.03
N ALA A 114 -3.81 6.93 8.69
CA ALA A 114 -4.38 6.02 7.70
C ALA A 114 -5.52 6.69 6.93
N TYR A 115 -5.61 6.42 5.63
CA TYR A 115 -6.66 6.93 4.77
C TYR A 115 -6.99 5.91 3.69
N CYS A 116 -8.27 5.78 3.36
CA CYS A 116 -8.75 5.00 2.24
C CYS A 116 -9.92 5.71 1.58
N TYR A 117 -9.89 5.80 0.25
CA TYR A 117 -10.97 6.30 -0.58
C TYR A 117 -11.35 5.25 -1.65
N ILE A 118 -12.65 5.13 -1.92
CA ILE A 118 -13.22 4.29 -2.97
C ILE A 118 -14.08 5.17 -3.88
N GLY A 119 -13.55 5.59 -5.03
CA GLY A 119 -14.26 6.51 -5.93
C GLY A 119 -15.53 5.96 -6.55
N MET A 120 -15.60 4.64 -6.76
CA MET A 120 -16.80 3.98 -7.31
C MET A 120 -18.04 4.12 -6.42
N SER A 121 -17.89 4.25 -5.10
CA SER A 121 -19.00 4.49 -4.16
C SER A 121 -18.98 5.89 -3.55
N GLY A 122 -17.85 6.60 -3.65
CA GLY A 122 -17.60 7.84 -2.93
C GLY A 122 -17.30 7.63 -1.45
N ASP A 123 -16.98 6.41 -1.02
CA ASP A 123 -16.76 6.08 0.38
C ASP A 123 -15.33 6.38 0.84
N VAL A 124 -15.22 6.78 2.11
CA VAL A 124 -13.96 6.95 2.85
C VAL A 124 -14.00 6.03 4.07
N PRO A 125 -13.79 4.71 3.90
CA PRO A 125 -13.96 3.74 4.98
C PRO A 125 -12.92 3.86 6.09
N LEU A 126 -11.79 4.52 5.81
CA LEU A 126 -10.71 4.73 6.77
C LEU A 126 -10.22 6.17 6.68
N ARG A 127 -10.27 6.86 7.82
CA ARG A 127 -9.63 8.17 8.02
C ARG A 127 -9.22 8.26 9.48
N LEU A 128 -7.93 8.11 9.73
CA LEU A 128 -7.33 8.10 11.07
C LEU A 128 -6.11 9.01 11.09
N GLY A 129 -5.94 9.77 12.17
CA GLY A 129 -4.80 10.64 12.37
C GLY A 129 -4.87 11.91 11.54
N GLU A 130 -4.04 12.88 11.90
CA GLU A 130 -3.97 14.16 11.20
C GLU A 130 -3.33 14.00 9.83
N PRO A 131 -3.84 14.69 8.78
CA PRO A 131 -3.16 14.74 7.49
C PRO A 131 -1.69 15.15 7.66
N THR A 132 -0.81 14.64 6.82
CA THR A 132 0.61 15.01 6.76
C THR A 132 0.82 16.29 5.96
N ALA A 133 2.06 16.79 5.91
CA ALA A 133 2.39 18.00 5.14
C ALA A 133 2.12 17.81 3.64
N ILE A 134 2.54 16.66 3.07
CA ILE A 134 2.33 16.34 1.66
C ILE A 134 0.84 16.20 1.32
N GLU A 135 0.03 15.60 2.20
CA GLU A 135 -1.43 15.52 2.01
C GLU A 135 -2.08 16.91 1.94
N ARG A 136 -1.65 17.84 2.82
CA ARG A 136 -2.13 19.23 2.80
C ARG A 136 -1.66 20.00 1.56
N GLU A 137 -0.42 19.80 1.13
CA GLU A 137 0.10 20.39 -0.10
C GLU A 137 -0.70 19.90 -1.33
N LEU A 138 -1.02 18.61 -1.36
CA LEU A 138 -1.76 17.96 -2.43
C LEU A 138 -3.26 18.24 -2.40
N GLY A 139 -3.80 18.70 -1.26
CA GLY A 139 -5.22 18.88 -1.05
C GLY A 139 -6.01 17.57 -0.88
N VAL A 140 -5.36 16.45 -0.55
CA VAL A 140 -6.00 15.12 -0.49
C VAL A 140 -5.88 14.45 0.87
N GLY A 141 -6.75 13.48 1.14
CA GLY A 141 -6.82 12.81 2.45
C GLY A 141 -7.41 13.67 3.55
N LEU A 142 -7.86 14.88 3.21
CA LEU A 142 -8.26 15.90 4.17
C LEU A 142 -9.69 15.68 4.66
N VAL A 143 -10.55 15.12 3.82
CA VAL A 143 -12.00 15.02 4.06
C VAL A 143 -12.48 13.57 4.08
N GLY A 144 -13.56 13.33 4.82
CA GLY A 144 -14.23 12.03 4.94
C GLY A 144 -15.70 12.09 4.54
N CYS A 145 -16.38 10.94 4.46
CA CYS A 145 -17.81 10.89 4.11
C CYS A 145 -18.71 11.57 5.15
N GLU A 146 -18.29 11.59 6.42
CA GLU A 146 -18.99 12.25 7.51
C GLU A 146 -19.13 13.77 7.34
N GLU A 147 -18.34 14.36 6.44
CA GLU A 147 -18.36 15.80 6.14
C GLU A 147 -19.32 16.15 4.99
N VAL A 148 -19.83 15.14 4.26
CA VAL A 148 -20.79 15.30 3.16
C VAL A 148 -22.19 15.57 3.71
N ARG A 149 -22.87 16.60 3.19
CA ARG A 149 -24.23 16.98 3.60
C ARG A 149 -25.24 16.80 2.47
N GLN A 150 -26.49 16.50 2.84
CA GLN A 150 -27.59 16.31 1.87
C GLN A 150 -27.99 17.59 1.13
N ASP A 151 -27.60 18.76 1.62
CA ASP A 151 -27.96 20.08 1.08
C ASP A 151 -26.84 20.75 0.26
N TRP A 152 -25.77 20.03 -0.07
CA TRP A 152 -24.70 20.54 -0.94
C TRP A 152 -25.19 20.84 -2.34
N GLY A 153 -24.78 22.01 -2.85
CA GLY A 153 -24.88 22.37 -4.26
C GLY A 153 -23.64 21.93 -5.05
N ASP A 154 -23.63 22.27 -6.34
CA ASP A 154 -22.60 21.82 -7.29
C ASP A 154 -21.18 22.20 -6.85
N ALA A 155 -20.98 23.43 -6.33
CA ALA A 155 -19.65 23.90 -5.93
C ALA A 155 -19.07 23.14 -4.73
N GLU A 156 -19.91 22.69 -3.80
CA GLU A 156 -19.46 21.87 -2.66
C GLU A 156 -19.12 20.45 -3.10
N TRP A 157 -19.90 19.89 -4.03
CA TRP A 157 -19.58 18.61 -4.65
C TRP A 157 -18.29 18.65 -5.45
N ASP A 158 -18.08 19.68 -6.28
CA ASP A 158 -16.86 19.87 -7.05
C ASP A 158 -15.64 19.96 -6.12
N ALA A 159 -15.74 20.77 -5.05
CA ALA A 159 -14.65 20.90 -4.08
C ALA A 159 -14.34 19.59 -3.34
N TRP A 160 -15.36 18.78 -3.04
CA TRP A 160 -15.17 17.45 -2.44
C TRP A 160 -14.50 16.48 -3.41
N HIS A 161 -14.94 16.47 -4.67
CA HIS A 161 -14.32 15.64 -5.72
C HIS A 161 -12.86 16.03 -5.98
N ASP A 162 -12.54 17.32 -6.01
CA ASP A 162 -11.17 17.82 -6.18
C ASP A 162 -10.25 17.43 -5.01
N ALA A 163 -10.81 17.20 -3.82
CA ALA A 163 -10.08 16.75 -2.63
C ALA A 163 -9.85 15.22 -2.59
N MET A 164 -10.45 14.46 -3.52
CA MET A 164 -10.29 13.01 -3.57
C MET A 164 -8.96 12.61 -4.24
N PRO A 165 -8.25 11.62 -3.68
CA PRO A 165 -6.97 11.21 -4.22
C PRO A 165 -7.11 10.46 -5.54
N THR A 166 -6.05 10.54 -6.34
CA THR A 166 -5.79 9.72 -7.53
C THR A 166 -4.60 8.79 -7.27
N GLU A 167 -4.41 7.78 -8.13
CA GLU A 167 -3.25 6.87 -8.03
C GLU A 167 -1.90 7.63 -8.07
N HIS A 168 -1.85 8.78 -8.77
CA HIS A 168 -0.64 9.62 -8.85
C HIS A 168 -0.36 10.37 -7.54
N GLN A 169 -1.39 10.84 -6.82
CA GLN A 169 -1.20 11.46 -5.52
C GLN A 169 -0.72 10.44 -4.49
N VAL A 170 -1.20 9.20 -4.53
CA VAL A 170 -0.67 8.11 -3.69
C VAL A 170 0.83 7.91 -3.94
N MET A 171 1.27 7.93 -5.20
CA MET A 171 2.71 7.85 -5.54
C MET A 171 3.52 9.03 -4.99
N ARG A 172 2.96 10.25 -5.01
CA ARG A 172 3.62 11.43 -4.43
C ARG A 172 3.76 11.33 -2.91
N ILE A 173 2.72 10.82 -2.23
CA ILE A 173 2.77 10.56 -0.78
C ILE A 173 3.83 9.49 -0.49
N ALA A 174 3.86 8.40 -1.26
CA ALA A 174 4.87 7.36 -1.12
C ALA A 174 6.30 7.89 -1.35
N ALA A 175 6.50 8.76 -2.33
CA ALA A 175 7.77 9.43 -2.59
C ALA A 175 8.25 10.28 -1.40
N ASP A 176 7.32 10.99 -0.75
CA ASP A 176 7.62 11.85 0.40
C ASP A 176 7.93 11.03 1.65
N TRP A 177 7.17 9.96 1.90
CA TRP A 177 7.32 9.15 3.10
C TRP A 177 8.44 8.12 3.01
N SER A 178 8.71 7.55 1.83
CA SER A 178 9.74 6.52 1.62
C SER A 178 10.27 6.49 0.19
N VAL A 179 9.61 5.73 -0.69
CA VAL A 179 10.04 5.38 -2.04
C VAL A 179 8.81 5.38 -2.95
N CYS A 180 8.93 6.01 -4.10
CA CYS A 180 7.97 5.90 -5.19
C CYS A 180 8.35 4.70 -6.06
N PRO A 181 7.58 3.59 -6.06
CA PRO A 181 7.99 2.38 -6.77
C PRO A 181 8.26 2.57 -8.28
N PRO A 182 7.47 3.36 -9.04
CA PRO A 182 7.75 3.65 -10.45
C PRO A 182 9.11 4.29 -10.75
N LEU A 183 9.79 4.87 -9.75
CA LEU A 183 11.11 5.49 -9.91
C LEU A 183 12.27 4.51 -9.65
N ILE A 184 11.98 3.27 -9.26
CA ILE A 184 13.00 2.23 -9.08
C ILE A 184 13.49 1.78 -10.46
N GLU A 185 14.80 1.88 -10.68
CA GLU A 185 15.45 1.39 -11.88
C GLU A 185 15.71 -0.12 -11.77
N ASP A 186 14.94 -0.95 -12.47
CA ASP A 186 15.05 -2.42 -12.38
C ASP A 186 16.48 -2.95 -12.53
N GLY A 187 17.25 -2.39 -13.47
CA GLY A 187 18.64 -2.79 -13.72
C GLY A 187 19.61 -2.51 -12.57
N SER A 188 19.20 -1.70 -11.60
CA SER A 188 19.98 -1.43 -10.38
C SER A 188 19.76 -2.49 -9.29
N VAL A 189 18.69 -3.29 -9.38
CA VAL A 189 18.33 -4.29 -8.38
C VAL A 189 19.01 -5.62 -8.70
N THR A 190 20.16 -5.86 -8.09
CA THR A 190 20.97 -7.07 -8.34
C THR A 190 20.74 -8.19 -7.33
N ALA A 191 20.23 -7.86 -6.14
CA ALA A 191 19.95 -8.85 -5.11
C ALA A 191 18.58 -9.52 -5.38
N PRO A 192 18.46 -10.85 -5.23
CA PRO A 192 17.17 -11.50 -5.34
C PRO A 192 16.25 -11.10 -4.17
N GLY A 193 14.96 -11.28 -4.39
CA GLY A 193 13.92 -11.18 -3.37
C GLY A 193 13.29 -12.53 -3.07
N ILE A 194 12.20 -12.49 -2.32
CA ILE A 194 11.43 -13.65 -1.88
C ILE A 194 10.01 -13.49 -2.40
N HIS A 195 9.59 -14.40 -3.27
CA HIS A 195 8.18 -14.56 -3.63
C HIS A 195 7.54 -15.61 -2.74
N GLY A 196 6.30 -15.40 -2.32
CA GLY A 196 5.55 -16.36 -1.53
C GLY A 196 4.06 -16.04 -1.46
N PHE A 197 3.33 -16.82 -0.67
CA PHE A 197 1.88 -16.71 -0.54
C PHE A 197 1.50 -16.47 0.92
N PRO A 198 0.57 -15.55 1.22
CA PRO A 198 0.04 -15.42 2.58
C PRO A 198 -0.61 -16.73 3.06
N PRO A 199 -0.76 -16.91 4.39
CA PRO A 199 -1.45 -18.07 4.94
C PRO A 199 -2.82 -18.31 4.30
N GLY A 200 -3.13 -19.56 3.96
CA GLY A 200 -4.43 -19.95 3.39
C GLY A 200 -4.58 -19.71 1.89
N VAL A 201 -3.57 -19.12 1.22
CA VAL A 201 -3.54 -18.94 -0.23
C VAL A 201 -2.62 -19.99 -0.87
N GLU A 202 -3.20 -20.86 -1.71
CA GLU A 202 -2.44 -21.86 -2.46
C GLU A 202 -1.94 -21.30 -3.80
N PRO A 203 -0.74 -21.69 -4.26
CA PRO A 203 -0.26 -21.33 -5.59
C PRO A 203 -1.22 -21.82 -6.68
N GLY A 204 -1.77 -20.89 -7.45
CA GLY A 204 -2.50 -21.23 -8.66
C GLY A 204 -1.56 -21.85 -9.70
N ARG A 205 -2.02 -22.82 -10.49
CA ARG A 205 -1.27 -23.25 -11.67
C ARG A 205 -1.06 -22.03 -12.56
N ALA A 206 0.19 -21.61 -12.75
CA ALA A 206 0.55 -20.63 -13.76
C ALA A 206 0.03 -21.13 -15.12
N PHE A 207 -0.71 -20.27 -15.83
CA PHE A 207 -1.23 -20.56 -17.17
C PHE A 207 -0.13 -20.41 -18.22
#